data_AF-A0A1Z4VTC1-F1
#
_entry.id   AF-A0A1Z4VTC1-F1
#
_cell.length_a   1.000
_cell.length_b   1.000
_cell.length_c   1.000
_cell.angle_alpha   90.00
_cell.angle_beta   90.00
_cell.angle_gamma   90.00
#
_symmetry.space_group_name_H-M   'P 1'
#
loop_
_entity.id
_entity.type
_entity.pdbx_description
1 polymer ?
#
loop_
_entity_poly.entity_id
_entity_poly.type
_entity_poly.pdbx_seq_one_letter_code
_entity_poly.pdbx_strand_id
1 'polypeptide(L)' 'MKDILFFDSMLTPKIITVVYWLLLLGVLISGLGFMFSGQTGGFLGGIAMIVGGAIGARIWCELLIVLFKIHDNIKRVAQN' A
#
# COMPACT_ATOMS: atom_id res chain seq x y z
N MET A 1 12.19 6.19 25.29
CA MET A 1 10.82 6.32 24.73
C MET A 1 10.52 7.76 24.29
N LYS A 2 11.40 8.38 23.47
CA LYS A 2 11.18 9.69 22.85
C LYS A 2 11.70 9.78 21.40
N ASP A 3 12.40 8.74 20.93
CA ASP A 3 12.86 8.62 19.54
C ASP A 3 11.85 8.00 18.56
N ILE A 4 10.71 7.48 19.03
CA ILE A 4 9.62 7.01 18.15
C ILE A 4 8.86 8.20 17.49
N LEU A 5 9.11 9.42 17.97
CA LEU A 5 8.49 10.65 17.47
C LEU A 5 9.43 11.49 16.60
N PHE A 6 10.68 11.07 16.39
CA PHE A 6 11.55 11.66 15.36
C PHE A 6 11.20 11.08 13.98
N PHE A 7 10.03 11.52 13.51
CA PHE A 7 9.49 11.36 12.17
C PHE A 7 10.28 12.18 11.12
N ASP A 8 11.59 12.37 11.30
CA ASP A 8 12.33 13.45 10.63
C ASP A 8 13.60 13.02 9.88
N SER A 9 13.68 11.79 9.33
CA SER A 9 14.64 11.64 8.21
C SER A 9 14.55 10.43 7.31
N MET A 10 13.96 9.29 7.70
CA MET A 10 14.03 8.08 6.85
C MET A 10 12.84 7.13 6.94
N LEU A 11 11.85 7.44 7.80
CA LEU A 11 10.78 6.51 8.17
C LEU A 11 9.64 6.48 7.15
N THR A 12 9.29 7.62 6.58
CA THR A 12 8.08 7.77 5.76
C THR A 12 8.06 6.86 4.53
N PRO A 13 9.13 6.74 3.71
CA PRO A 13 9.12 5.84 2.56
C PRO A 13 9.06 4.36 2.99
N LYS A 14 9.84 4.01 4.02
CA LYS A 14 10.02 2.62 4.49
C LYS A 14 8.74 2.05 5.08
N ILE A 15 8.03 2.85 5.90
CA ILE A 15 6.72 2.52 6.45
C ILE A 15 5.68 2.32 5.35
N ILE A 16 5.67 3.15 4.31
CA ILE A 16 4.72 2.99 3.21
C ILE A 16 4.96 1.68 2.45
N THR A 17 6.22 1.27 2.24
CA THR A 17 6.52 -0.06 1.66
C THR A 17 6.01 -1.22 2.51
N VAL A 18 6.05 -1.10 3.84
CA VAL A 18 5.50 -2.11 4.76
C VAL A 18 3.98 -2.15 4.67
N VAL A 19 3.32 -0.98 4.68
CA VAL A 19 1.87 -0.86 4.52
C VAL A 19 1.41 -1.38 3.15
N TYR A 20 2.19 -1.14 2.10
CA TYR A 20 1.94 -1.67 0.76
C TYR A 20 1.93 -3.20 0.74
N TRP A 21 2.95 -3.83 1.32
CA TRP A 21 3.00 -5.30 1.42
C TRP A 21 1.85 -5.86 2.25
N LEU A 22 1.45 -5.16 3.31
CA LEU A 22 0.32 -5.54 4.17
C LEU A 22 -1.02 -5.42 3.43
N LEU A 23 -1.24 -4.34 2.67
CA LEU A 23 -2.41 -4.16 1.82
C LEU A 23 -2.48 -5.22 0.72
N LEU A 24 -1.35 -5.55 0.10
CA LEU A 24 -1.28 -6.58 -0.94
C LEU A 24 -1.59 -7.98 -0.37
N LEU A 25 -1.09 -8.29 0.83
CA LEU A 25 -1.48 -9.49 1.58
C LEU A 25 -2.97 -9.47 1.90
N GLY A 26 -3.52 -8.33 2.34
CA GLY A 26 -4.95 -8.17 2.61
C GLY A 26 -5.80 -8.48 1.39
N VAL A 27 -5.51 -7.87 0.23
CA VAL A 27 -6.22 -8.11 -1.03
C VAL A 27 -6.11 -9.58 -1.47
N LEU A 28 -4.94 -10.20 -1.31
CA LEU A 28 -4.77 -11.63 -1.61
C LEU A 28 -5.65 -12.51 -0.70
N ILE A 29 -5.64 -12.27 0.61
CA ILE A 29 -6.43 -13.05 1.59
C ILE A 29 -7.93 -12.82 1.36
N SER A 30 -8.36 -11.57 1.16
CA SER A 30 -9.76 -11.24 0.88
C SER A 30 -10.24 -11.86 -0.42
N GLY A 31 -9.41 -11.83 -1.47
CA GLY A 31 -9.73 -12.43 -2.76
C GLY A 31 -9.79 -13.96 -2.71
N LEU A 32 -8.83 -14.60 -2.05
CA LEU A 32 -8.86 -16.04 -1.80
C LEU A 32 -10.09 -16.44 -0.98
N GLY A 33 -10.39 -15.72 0.10
CA GLY A 33 -11.59 -15.94 0.91
C GLY A 33 -12.88 -15.83 0.10
N PHE A 34 -12.95 -14.88 -0.82
CA PHE A 34 -14.10 -14.72 -1.72
C PHE A 34 -14.24 -15.89 -2.70
N MET A 35 -13.13 -16.43 -3.21
CA MET A 35 -13.12 -17.59 -4.11
C MET A 35 -13.51 -18.89 -3.40
N PHE A 36 -13.14 -19.07 -2.12
CA PHE A 36 -13.50 -20.24 -1.31
C PHE A 36 -14.86 -20.12 -0.61
N SER A 37 -15.58 -19.00 -0.73
CA SER A 37 -16.88 -18.78 -0.08
C SER A 37 -18.05 -19.60 -0.63
N GLY A 38 -17.84 -20.38 -1.70
CA GLY A 38 -18.85 -21.31 -2.24
C GLY A 38 -19.99 -20.64 -3.00
N GLN A 39 -19.91 -19.34 -3.29
CA GLN A 39 -20.95 -18.61 -4.03
C GLN A 39 -20.90 -18.96 -5.53
N THR A 40 -22.03 -19.32 -6.14
CA THR A 40 -22.16 -19.58 -7.58
C THR A 40 -21.82 -18.30 -8.35
N GLY A 41 -20.62 -18.23 -8.95
CA GLY A 41 -20.06 -17.02 -9.59
C GLY A 41 -19.00 -16.28 -8.76
N GLY A 42 -18.78 -16.68 -7.50
CA GLY A 42 -17.77 -16.11 -6.59
C GLY A 42 -16.32 -16.31 -7.05
N PHE A 43 -16.06 -17.32 -7.89
CA PHE A 43 -14.73 -17.53 -8.48
C PHE A 43 -14.36 -16.40 -9.47
N LEU A 44 -15.29 -16.02 -10.36
CA LEU A 44 -15.07 -14.93 -11.32
C LEU A 44 -15.02 -13.57 -10.60
N GLY A 45 -15.92 -13.38 -9.61
CA GLY A 45 -15.93 -12.19 -8.76
C GLY A 45 -14.66 -12.04 -7.92
N GLY A 46 -14.17 -13.14 -7.34
CA GLY A 46 -12.92 -13.18 -6.58
C GLY A 46 -11.69 -12.87 -7.44
N ILE A 47 -11.61 -13.41 -8.66
CA ILE A 47 -10.54 -13.05 -9.61
C ILE A 47 -10.61 -11.57 -9.97
N ALA A 48 -11.79 -11.04 -10.29
CA ALA A 48 -11.95 -9.62 -10.58
C ALA A 48 -11.57 -8.72 -9.39
N MET A 49 -11.88 -9.14 -8.16
CA MET A 49 -11.52 -8.46 -6.92
C MET A 49 -10.00 -8.50 -6.65
N ILE A 50 -9.35 -9.64 -6.87
CA ILE A 50 -7.89 -9.77 -6.74
C ILE A 50 -7.19 -8.88 -7.76
N VAL A 51 -7.59 -8.97 -9.04
CA VAL A 51 -6.95 -8.22 -10.12
C VAL A 51 -7.20 -6.72 -9.95
N GLY A 52 -8.45 -6.31 -9.76
CA GLY A 52 -8.82 -4.90 -9.55
C GLY A 52 -8.23 -4.34 -8.26
N GLY A 53 -8.29 -5.09 -7.16
CA GLY A 53 -7.73 -4.71 -5.87
C GLY A 53 -6.20 -4.64 -5.88
N ALA A 54 -5.52 -5.55 -6.57
CA ALA A 54 -4.06 -5.53 -6.69
C ALA A 54 -3.57 -4.37 -7.56
N ILE A 55 -4.24 -4.10 -8.69
CA ILE A 55 -3.92 -2.97 -9.56
C ILE A 55 -4.19 -1.65 -8.84
N GLY A 56 -5.36 -1.51 -8.20
CA GLY A 56 -5.71 -0.33 -7.42
C GLY A 56 -4.74 -0.07 -6.26
N ALA A 57 -4.42 -1.12 -5.49
CA ALA A 57 -3.45 -1.03 -4.40
C ALA A 57 -2.04 -0.67 -4.89
N ARG A 58 -1.60 -1.21 -6.05
CA ARG A 58 -0.33 -0.83 -6.68
C ARG A 58 -0.30 0.65 -7.03
N ILE A 59 -1.28 1.13 -7.79
CA ILE A 59 -1.35 2.54 -8.23
C ILE A 59 -1.40 3.48 -7.03
N TRP A 60 -2.25 3.18 -6.04
CA TRP A 60 -2.41 4.01 -4.85
C TRP A 60 -1.13 4.06 -4.00
N CYS A 61 -0.51 2.90 -3.74
CA CYS A 61 0.73 2.87 -2.96
C CYS A 61 1.91 3.51 -3.69
N GLU A 62 2.03 3.35 -5.01
CA GLU A 62 3.11 3.94 -5.79
C GLU A 62 2.99 5.47 -5.86
N LEU A 63 1.76 6.00 -6.02
CA LEU A 63 1.48 7.44 -5.91
C LEU A 63 1.81 8.00 -4.52
N LEU A 64 1.44 7.30 -3.45
CA LEU A 64 1.80 7.72 -2.09
C LEU A 64 3.31 7.78 -1.89
N ILE A 65 4.05 6.76 -2.33
CA ILE A 65 5.52 6.74 -2.24
C ILE A 65 6.11 7.94 -2.99
N VAL A 66 5.64 8.20 -4.22
CA VAL A 66 6.11 9.32 -5.05
C VAL A 66 5.83 10.66 -4.38
N LEU A 67 4.62 10.88 -3.85
CA LEU A 67 4.25 12.11 -3.16
C LEU A 67 5.16 12.39 -1.95
N PHE A 68 5.42 11.36 -1.14
CA PHE A 68 6.32 11.51 0.01
C PHE A 68 7.76 11.73 -0.41
N LYS A 69 8.21 11.12 -1.51
CA LYS A 69 9.53 11.39 -2.10
C LYS A 69 9.66 12.85 -2.55
N ILE A 70 8.61 13.42 -3.16
CA ILE A 70 8.59 14.83 -3.56
C ILE A 70 8.66 15.74 -2.33
N HIS A 71 7.88 15.45 -1.30
CA HIS A 71 7.88 16.23 -0.05
C HIS A 71 9.27 16.25 0.61
N ASP A 72 9.97 15.12 0.60
CA ASP A 72 11.34 15.00 1.12
C ASP A 72 12.36 15.80 0.29
N ASN A 73 12.23 15.77 -1.04
CA ASN A 73 13.05 16.58 -1.93
C ASN A 73 12.81 18.09 -1.72
N ILE A 74 11.56 18.53 -1.54
CA ILE A 74 11.22 19.93 -1.28
C ILE A 74 11.80 20.39 0.06
N LYS A 75 11.69 19.57 1.12
CA LYS A 75 12.26 19.87 2.44
C LYS A 75 13.79 20.07 2.37
N ARG A 76 14.45 19.24 1.55
CA ARG A 76 15.90 19.26 1.33
C ARG A 76 16.39 20.46 0.51
N VAL A 77 15.57 20.94 -0.44
CA VAL A 77 15.86 22.18 -1.18
C VAL A 77 15.63 23.43 -0.32
N ALA A 78 14.65 23.42 0.58
CA ALA A 78 14.36 24.56 1.46
C ALA A 78 15.38 24.76 2.61
N GLN A 79 16.20 23.74 2.92
CA GLN A 79 17.25 23.80 3.94
C GLN A 79 18.65 24.13 3.39
N ASN A 80 18.78 24.45 2.10
CA ASN A 80 19.99 25.02 1.49
C ASN A 80 19.69 26.43 0.96
#